data_AF-A0A920DCH4-F1
#
_entry.id   AF-A0A920DCH4-F1
#
_cell.length_a   1.000
_cell.length_b   1.000
_cell.length_c   1.000
_cell.angle_alpha   90.00
_cell.angle_beta   90.00
_cell.angle_gamma   90.00
#
_symmetry.space_group_name_H-M   'P 1'
#
loop_
_entity.id
_entity.type
_entity.pdbx_description
1 polymer ?
#
loop_
_entity_poly.entity_id
_entity_poly.type
_entity_poly.pdbx_seq_one_letter_code
_entity_poly.pdbx_strand_id
1 'polypeptide(L)'
;MQDFIRKKPTIIVGTGLSLSMRLPGMSELLEHLKFMIPQRCNENRELLSEWDDCIKLIEQHGFEDGLNKITICDELLDFIILETARIVQRKDSEAHKLIPQMQISDYPFAKLLKHLVESLSPSNPTLNIITPNYDHLVEYACDLINVNCCTGFKGSYILKFDLNHLKTDIYRTTSFIDRRGPNFKKVPRVRLLKPHGSLYWQRINDETIESYQIIDGAKPVIITPGSTKFKTSLIDPIMNAHREMANECIQKSDSILIIGYGFNDVHLQTVLMDKLRAGVDCLILTKWLSPTAKELIASFKQIIALEEDGHLKTRWHYNQQEGVWDDPIWSLDQFVKRVI
;
A
#
# COMPACT_ATOMS: atom_id res chain seq x y z
N MET A 1 -12.35 -19.56 4.53
CA MET A 1 -11.69 -18.67 3.54
C MET A 1 -12.67 -18.11 2.51
N GLN A 2 -13.48 -18.92 1.82
CA GLN A 2 -14.50 -18.38 0.88
C GLN A 2 -15.51 -17.45 1.56
N ASP A 3 -16.04 -17.83 2.73
CA ASP A 3 -16.95 -16.96 3.49
C ASP A 3 -16.30 -15.65 3.94
N PHE A 4 -14.99 -15.67 4.18
CA PHE A 4 -14.23 -14.46 4.56
C PHE A 4 -14.19 -13.45 3.40
N ILE A 5 -13.95 -13.93 2.17
CA ILE A 5 -13.92 -13.10 0.96
C ILE A 5 -15.28 -12.46 0.68
N ARG A 6 -16.39 -13.17 1.01
CA ARG A 6 -17.75 -12.64 0.86
C ARG A 6 -18.09 -11.50 1.83
N LYS A 7 -17.35 -11.32 2.93
CA LYS A 7 -17.60 -10.27 3.93
C LYS A 7 -17.13 -8.87 3.51
N LYS A 8 -16.70 -8.69 2.25
CA LYS A 8 -16.18 -7.41 1.73
C LYS A 8 -15.06 -6.86 2.65
N PRO A 9 -13.91 -7.53 2.71
CA PRO A 9 -12.83 -7.10 3.59
C PRO A 9 -12.29 -5.72 3.19
N THR A 10 -11.89 -4.92 4.18
CA THR A 10 -10.92 -3.84 3.94
C THR A 10 -9.57 -4.50 3.70
N ILE A 11 -8.90 -4.13 2.60
CA ILE A 11 -7.64 -4.75 2.19
C ILE A 11 -6.47 -3.88 2.60
N ILE A 12 -5.45 -4.47 3.22
CA ILE A 12 -4.16 -3.83 3.50
C ILE A 12 -3.10 -4.52 2.65
N VAL A 13 -2.45 -3.76 1.77
CA VAL A 13 -1.43 -4.26 0.85
C VAL A 13 -0.08 -3.67 1.23
N GLY A 14 0.88 -4.52 1.61
CA GLY A 14 2.25 -4.12 1.91
C GLY A 14 3.25 -4.45 0.80
N THR A 15 4.54 -4.27 1.11
CA THR A 15 5.66 -4.43 0.17
C THR A 15 5.79 -5.84 -0.41
N GLY A 16 5.18 -6.86 0.21
CA GLY A 16 5.16 -8.22 -0.34
C GLY A 16 4.50 -8.30 -1.73
N LEU A 17 3.50 -7.45 -2.02
CA LEU A 17 2.95 -7.34 -3.37
C LEU A 17 4.00 -6.76 -4.34
N SER A 18 4.67 -5.69 -3.95
CA SER A 18 5.72 -5.03 -4.73
C SER A 18 6.85 -6.00 -5.08
N LEU A 19 7.33 -6.77 -4.11
CA LEU A 19 8.34 -7.81 -4.30
C LEU A 19 7.90 -8.88 -5.31
N SER A 20 6.63 -9.30 -5.27
CA SER A 20 6.10 -10.29 -6.22
C SER A 20 6.11 -9.78 -7.67
N MET A 21 6.04 -8.45 -7.86
CA MET A 21 6.11 -7.77 -9.15
C MET A 21 7.52 -7.25 -9.47
N ARG A 22 8.55 -7.71 -8.72
CA ARG A 22 9.97 -7.35 -8.90
C ARG A 22 10.28 -5.86 -8.70
N LEU A 23 9.47 -5.17 -7.90
CA LEU A 23 9.83 -3.86 -7.38
C LEU A 23 10.83 -4.01 -6.22
N PRO A 24 11.65 -2.98 -5.95
CA PRO A 24 12.76 -3.11 -5.02
C PRO A 24 12.27 -3.33 -3.58
N GLY A 25 12.90 -4.27 -2.88
CA GLY A 25 12.73 -4.43 -1.45
C GLY A 25 13.53 -3.43 -0.62
N MET A 26 13.41 -3.52 0.71
CA MET A 26 14.16 -2.68 1.66
C MET A 26 15.68 -2.84 1.53
N SER A 27 16.16 -4.06 1.25
CA SER A 27 17.59 -4.32 1.04
C SER A 27 18.12 -3.64 -0.22
N GLU A 28 17.38 -3.72 -1.34
CA GLU A 28 17.76 -3.05 -2.59
C GLU A 28 17.73 -1.53 -2.44
N LEU A 29 16.74 -1.00 -1.72
CA LEU A 29 16.65 0.42 -1.40
C LEU A 29 17.86 0.88 -0.57
N LEU A 30 18.24 0.14 0.48
CA LEU A 30 19.39 0.48 1.31
C LEU A 30 20.69 0.52 0.49
N GLU A 31 20.92 -0.47 -0.37
CA GLU A 31 22.12 -0.51 -1.21
C GLU A 31 22.14 0.64 -2.24
N HIS A 32 20.98 0.99 -2.81
CA HIS A 32 20.86 2.17 -3.68
C HIS A 32 21.20 3.46 -2.93
N LEU A 33 20.70 3.64 -1.71
CA LEU A 33 20.97 4.83 -0.90
C LEU A 33 22.45 4.92 -0.49
N LYS A 34 23.05 3.80 -0.05
CA LYS A 34 24.49 3.74 0.26
C LYS A 34 25.35 4.20 -0.90
N PHE A 35 24.95 3.85 -2.12
CA PHE A 35 25.68 4.24 -3.33
C PHE A 35 25.42 5.70 -3.74
N MET A 36 24.16 6.15 -3.72
CA MET A 36 23.76 7.43 -4.31
C MET A 36 23.90 8.63 -3.36
N ILE A 37 23.66 8.46 -2.05
CA ILE A 37 23.67 9.58 -1.10
C ILE A 37 25.06 10.25 -1.03
N PRO A 38 26.19 9.52 -0.93
CA PRO A 38 27.51 10.16 -0.95
C PRO A 38 27.78 11.00 -2.20
N GLN A 39 27.27 10.57 -3.36
CA GLN A 39 27.37 11.32 -4.62
C GLN A 39 26.52 12.59 -4.60
N ARG A 40 25.34 12.54 -3.96
CA ARG A 40 24.46 13.71 -3.79
C ARG A 40 25.04 14.76 -2.85
N CYS A 41 25.76 14.33 -1.81
CA CYS A 41 26.42 15.23 -0.89
C CYS A 41 27.53 16.08 -1.54
N ASN A 42 28.02 15.71 -2.73
CA ASN A 42 28.97 16.49 -3.53
C ASN A 42 30.15 17.07 -2.72
N GLU A 43 30.87 16.19 -2.01
CA GLU A 43 32.01 16.52 -1.14
C GLU A 43 31.68 17.36 0.12
N ASN A 44 30.40 17.63 0.40
CA ASN A 44 29.99 18.27 1.65
C ASN A 44 30.27 17.34 2.85
N ARG A 45 31.30 17.70 3.64
CA ARG A 45 31.78 16.89 4.77
C ARG A 45 30.75 16.72 5.89
N GLU A 46 29.90 17.72 6.12
CA GLU A 46 28.89 17.67 7.17
C GLU A 46 27.81 16.65 6.82
N LEU A 47 27.27 16.72 5.60
CA LEU A 47 26.26 15.77 5.11
C LEU A 47 26.82 14.34 4.99
N LEU A 48 28.08 14.19 4.59
CA LEU A 48 28.74 12.88 4.55
C LEU A 48 28.90 12.29 5.96
N SER A 49 29.35 13.08 6.93
CA SER A 49 29.46 12.63 8.32
C SER A 49 28.11 12.24 8.90
N GLU A 50 27.07 13.02 8.63
CA GLU A 50 25.69 12.72 9.07
C GLU A 50 25.15 11.44 8.43
N TRP A 51 25.43 11.21 7.15
CA TRP A 51 25.08 9.96 6.47
C TRP A 51 25.83 8.76 7.03
N ASP A 52 27.12 8.91 7.35
CA ASP A 52 27.92 7.83 7.97
C ASP A 52 27.34 7.43 9.34
N ASP A 53 26.85 8.39 10.12
CA ASP A 53 26.17 8.12 11.38
C ASP A 53 24.82 7.40 11.18
N CYS A 54 24.08 7.73 10.11
CA CYS A 54 22.90 6.98 9.71
C CYS A 54 23.25 5.52 9.40
N ILE A 55 24.31 5.27 8.62
CA ILE A 55 24.74 3.92 8.25
C ILE A 55 25.12 3.09 9.48
N LYS A 56 25.88 3.65 10.43
CA LYS A 56 26.22 2.95 11.68
C LYS A 56 24.98 2.49 12.44
N LEU A 57 23.96 3.35 12.55
CA LEU A 57 22.71 3.01 13.24
C LEU A 57 21.87 2.00 12.45
N ILE A 58 21.85 2.09 11.12
CA ILE A 58 21.18 1.12 10.25
C ILE A 58 21.81 -0.26 10.40
N GLU A 59 23.14 -0.36 10.48
CA GLU A 59 23.84 -1.64 10.69
C GLU A 59 23.57 -2.24 12.07
N GLN A 60 23.39 -1.40 13.09
CA GLN A 60 23.11 -1.85 14.46
C GLN A 60 21.65 -2.24 14.71
N HIS A 61 20.72 -1.55 14.07
CA HIS A 61 19.30 -1.63 14.42
C HIS A 61 18.38 -2.03 13.26
N GLY A 62 18.92 -2.17 12.05
CA GLY A 62 18.13 -2.35 10.84
C GLY A 62 17.74 -1.01 10.21
N PHE A 63 17.30 -1.07 8.95
CA PHE A 63 17.15 0.12 8.11
C PHE A 63 16.17 1.17 8.67
N GLU A 64 14.97 0.75 9.06
CA GLU A 64 13.94 1.65 9.55
C GLU A 64 14.22 2.15 10.97
N ASP A 65 14.57 1.24 11.88
CA ASP A 65 14.86 1.58 13.29
C ASP A 65 16.15 2.37 13.46
N GLY A 66 17.15 2.15 12.60
CA GLY A 66 18.37 2.94 12.56
C GLY A 66 18.10 4.39 12.19
N LEU A 67 17.33 4.61 11.12
CA LEU A 67 16.91 5.96 10.73
C LEU A 67 15.95 6.61 11.74
N ASN A 68 15.21 5.81 12.52
CA ASN A 68 14.36 6.33 13.60
C ASN A 68 15.17 6.87 14.81
N LYS A 69 16.45 6.51 14.94
CA LYS A 69 17.29 6.86 16.10
C LYS A 69 18.13 8.11 15.93
N ILE A 70 18.15 8.68 14.73
CA ILE A 70 18.91 9.89 14.41
C ILE A 70 17.97 10.96 13.88
N THR A 71 18.26 12.23 14.19
CA THR A 71 17.63 13.37 13.52
C THR A 71 18.58 13.83 12.44
N ILE A 72 18.12 13.81 11.19
CA ILE A 72 18.89 14.28 10.05
C ILE A 72 18.45 15.68 9.61
N CYS A 73 19.35 16.44 9.00
CA CYS A 73 19.03 17.73 8.40
C CYS A 73 18.08 17.60 7.20
N ASP A 74 17.38 18.68 6.87
CA ASP A 74 16.37 18.68 5.80
C ASP A 74 16.99 18.42 4.41
N GLU A 75 18.24 18.82 4.18
CA GLU A 75 18.93 18.60 2.90
C GLU A 75 19.26 17.11 2.67
N LEU A 76 19.79 16.43 3.69
CA LEU A 76 20.05 14.99 3.62
C LEU A 76 18.74 14.19 3.48
N LEU A 77 17.69 14.61 4.20
CA LEU A 77 16.36 14.04 4.07
C LEU A 77 15.82 14.17 2.64
N ASP A 78 15.93 15.35 2.04
CA ASP A 78 15.50 15.60 0.65
C ASP A 78 16.23 14.66 -0.34
N PHE A 79 17.53 14.39 -0.14
CA PHE A 79 18.26 13.41 -0.94
C PHE A 79 17.74 11.98 -0.76
N ILE A 80 17.46 11.55 0.48
CA ILE A 80 16.90 10.22 0.76
C ILE A 80 15.53 10.05 0.12
N ILE A 81 14.66 11.05 0.25
CA ILE A 81 13.32 11.04 -0.38
C ILE A 81 13.45 10.94 -1.90
N LEU A 82 14.29 11.77 -2.51
CA LEU A 82 14.47 11.80 -3.96
C LEU A 82 15.02 10.48 -4.50
N GLU A 83 16.04 9.91 -3.87
CA GLU A 83 16.64 8.65 -4.32
C GLU A 83 15.72 7.46 -4.07
N THR A 84 14.98 7.45 -2.96
CA THR A 84 13.94 6.44 -2.71
C THR A 84 12.87 6.48 -3.78
N ALA A 85 12.33 7.66 -4.08
CA ALA A 85 11.34 7.83 -5.14
C ALA A 85 11.89 7.35 -6.50
N ARG A 86 13.15 7.69 -6.82
CA ARG A 86 13.75 7.35 -8.11
C ARG A 86 13.92 5.84 -8.33
N ILE A 87 14.43 5.10 -7.35
CA ILE A 87 14.62 3.64 -7.54
C ILE A 87 13.28 2.92 -7.70
N VAL A 88 12.28 3.28 -6.90
CA VAL A 88 10.95 2.66 -6.98
C VAL A 88 10.26 3.08 -8.28
N GLN A 89 10.30 4.36 -8.67
CA GLN A 89 9.72 4.85 -9.92
C GLN A 89 10.29 4.16 -11.15
N ARG A 90 11.60 3.88 -11.18
CA ARG A 90 12.23 3.16 -12.30
C ARG A 90 11.56 1.81 -12.53
N LYS A 91 11.35 1.04 -11.44
CA LYS A 91 10.72 -0.29 -11.49
C LYS A 91 9.21 -0.22 -11.70
N ASP A 92 8.55 0.76 -11.11
CA ASP A 92 7.12 1.03 -11.35
C ASP A 92 6.85 1.35 -12.82
N SER A 93 7.71 2.16 -13.47
CA SER A 93 7.61 2.48 -14.90
C SER A 93 7.90 1.26 -15.80
N GLU A 94 8.81 0.37 -15.40
CA GLU A 94 9.00 -0.93 -16.08
C GLU A 94 7.72 -1.77 -16.00
N ALA A 95 7.09 -1.86 -14.82
CA ALA A 95 5.83 -2.57 -14.64
C ALA A 95 4.71 -1.94 -15.47
N HIS A 96 4.57 -0.61 -15.46
CA HIS A 96 3.58 0.14 -16.24
C HIS A 96 3.60 -0.23 -17.72
N LYS A 97 4.80 -0.31 -18.33
CA LYS A 97 4.96 -0.63 -19.75
C LYS A 97 4.42 -2.01 -20.13
N LEU A 98 4.33 -2.94 -19.16
CA LEU A 98 3.82 -4.29 -19.38
C LEU A 98 2.29 -4.36 -19.26
N ILE A 99 1.67 -3.44 -18.51
CA ILE A 99 0.23 -3.46 -18.20
C ILE A 99 -0.66 -3.55 -19.45
N PRO A 100 -0.47 -2.75 -20.52
CA PRO A 100 -1.34 -2.81 -21.69
C PRO A 100 -1.34 -4.16 -22.42
N GLN A 101 -0.31 -4.98 -22.21
CA GLN A 101 -0.16 -6.30 -22.84
C GLN A 101 -0.51 -7.45 -21.88
N MET A 102 -0.63 -7.15 -20.58
CA MET A 102 -0.85 -8.13 -19.53
C MET A 102 -2.30 -8.62 -19.52
N GLN A 103 -2.49 -9.92 -19.32
CA GLN A 103 -3.83 -10.48 -19.05
C GLN A 103 -4.09 -10.50 -17.55
N ILE A 104 -5.37 -10.46 -17.16
CA ILE A 104 -5.76 -10.57 -15.74
C ILE A 104 -5.22 -11.87 -15.10
N SER A 105 -5.06 -12.94 -15.89
CA SER A 105 -4.48 -14.21 -15.43
C SER A 105 -3.01 -14.10 -15.01
N ASP A 106 -2.27 -13.14 -15.57
CA ASP A 106 -0.84 -12.97 -15.32
C ASP A 106 -0.60 -12.12 -14.06
N TYR A 107 -1.65 -11.48 -13.54
CA TYR A 107 -1.60 -10.67 -12.34
C TYR A 107 -2.58 -11.18 -11.27
N PRO A 108 -2.14 -12.08 -10.37
CA PRO A 108 -2.99 -12.68 -9.33
C PRO A 108 -3.78 -11.67 -8.49
N PHE A 109 -3.18 -10.52 -8.17
CA PHE A 109 -3.86 -9.47 -7.43
C PHE A 109 -5.01 -8.84 -8.22
N ALA A 110 -4.84 -8.61 -9.53
CA ALA A 110 -5.94 -8.15 -10.39
C ALA A 110 -7.08 -9.17 -10.44
N LYS A 111 -6.77 -10.48 -10.51
CA LYS A 111 -7.78 -11.54 -10.46
C LYS A 111 -8.55 -11.57 -9.14
N LEU A 112 -7.85 -11.45 -8.00
CA LEU A 112 -8.48 -11.29 -6.68
C LEU A 112 -9.38 -10.05 -6.64
N LEU A 113 -8.83 -8.93 -7.08
CA LEU A 113 -9.52 -7.64 -7.06
C LEU A 113 -10.79 -7.67 -7.89
N LYS A 114 -10.76 -8.28 -9.08
CA LYS A 114 -11.94 -8.48 -9.94
C LYS A 114 -13.04 -9.19 -9.19
N HIS A 115 -12.72 -10.33 -8.57
CA HIS A 115 -13.72 -11.12 -7.83
C HIS A 115 -14.30 -10.33 -6.65
N LEU A 116 -13.47 -9.59 -5.90
CA LEU A 116 -13.92 -8.76 -4.79
C LEU A 116 -14.82 -7.61 -5.24
N VAL A 117 -14.50 -6.97 -6.38
CA VAL A 117 -15.31 -5.88 -6.95
C VAL A 117 -16.64 -6.39 -7.51
N GLU A 118 -16.64 -7.54 -8.19
CA GLU A 118 -17.85 -8.15 -8.78
C GLU A 118 -18.82 -8.68 -7.70
N SER A 119 -18.32 -9.00 -6.51
CA SER A 119 -19.12 -9.45 -5.37
C SER A 119 -19.67 -8.31 -4.49
N LEU A 120 -19.39 -7.05 -4.81
CA LEU A 120 -19.88 -5.91 -4.02
C LEU A 120 -21.40 -5.74 -4.16
N SER A 121 -22.06 -5.45 -3.04
CA SER A 121 -23.48 -5.09 -3.04
C SER A 121 -23.72 -3.77 -3.79
N PRO A 122 -24.81 -3.66 -4.60
CA PRO A 122 -25.22 -2.39 -5.21
C PRO A 122 -25.46 -1.25 -4.22
N SER A 123 -25.81 -1.55 -2.96
CA SER A 123 -25.99 -0.54 -1.92
C SER A 123 -24.67 0.05 -1.40
N ASN A 124 -23.58 -0.72 -1.49
CA ASN A 124 -22.26 -0.37 -1.01
C ASN A 124 -21.14 -0.86 -1.97
N PRO A 125 -21.05 -0.29 -3.19
CA PRO A 125 -20.18 -0.78 -4.25
C PRO A 125 -18.74 -0.22 -4.18
N THR A 126 -18.28 0.18 -2.98
CA THR A 126 -16.93 0.73 -2.79
C THR A 126 -16.05 -0.25 -2.03
N LEU A 127 -14.99 -0.78 -2.65
CA LEU A 127 -13.96 -1.60 -1.99
C LEU A 127 -12.85 -0.69 -1.45
N ASN A 128 -12.49 -0.84 -0.18
CA ASN A 128 -11.43 -0.04 0.44
C ASN A 128 -10.10 -0.81 0.42
N ILE A 129 -9.06 -0.17 -0.11
CA ILE A 129 -7.71 -0.70 -0.11
C ILE A 129 -6.79 0.35 0.52
N ILE A 130 -5.96 -0.08 1.45
CA ILE A 130 -4.98 0.75 2.16
C ILE A 130 -3.60 0.19 1.82
N THR A 131 -2.67 1.04 1.42
CA THR A 131 -1.29 0.64 1.17
C THR A 131 -0.31 1.71 1.62
N PRO A 132 0.70 1.38 2.45
CA PRO A 132 1.82 2.27 2.72
C PRO A 132 2.85 2.31 1.58
N ASN A 133 2.64 1.56 0.49
CA ASN A 133 3.53 1.53 -0.65
C ASN A 133 3.32 2.75 -1.56
N TYR A 134 4.39 3.22 -2.19
CA TYR A 134 4.35 4.35 -3.12
C TYR A 134 3.96 3.94 -4.55
N ASP A 135 4.23 2.69 -4.92
CA ASP A 135 4.02 2.13 -6.26
C ASP A 135 2.55 2.08 -6.69
N HIS A 136 2.32 1.94 -8.00
CA HIS A 136 0.99 1.99 -8.62
C HIS A 136 0.41 0.61 -8.93
N LEU A 137 0.90 -0.44 -8.27
CA LEU A 137 0.49 -1.81 -8.57
C LEU A 137 -1.02 -2.05 -8.36
N VAL A 138 -1.61 -1.41 -7.35
CA VAL A 138 -3.06 -1.50 -7.11
C VAL A 138 -3.84 -0.77 -8.20
N GLU A 139 -3.37 0.40 -8.63
CA GLU A 139 -3.92 1.20 -9.72
C GLU A 139 -3.87 0.41 -11.04
N TYR A 140 -2.72 -0.20 -11.36
CA TYR A 140 -2.57 -1.05 -12.54
C TYR A 140 -3.51 -2.26 -12.51
N ALA A 141 -3.72 -2.87 -11.34
CA ALA A 141 -4.70 -3.93 -11.18
C ALA A 141 -6.12 -3.43 -11.44
N CYS A 142 -6.45 -2.20 -11.03
CA CYS A 142 -7.75 -1.59 -11.29
C CYS A 142 -7.97 -1.32 -12.80
N ASP A 143 -6.93 -0.82 -13.48
CA ASP A 143 -6.97 -0.55 -14.92
C ASP A 143 -7.22 -1.83 -15.71
N LEU A 144 -6.51 -2.93 -15.39
CA LEU A 144 -6.70 -4.23 -16.05
C LEU A 144 -8.12 -4.78 -15.94
N ILE A 145 -8.81 -4.50 -14.84
CA ILE A 145 -10.18 -4.99 -14.60
C ILE A 145 -11.24 -3.94 -14.93
N ASN A 146 -10.83 -2.77 -15.43
CA ASN A 146 -11.69 -1.63 -15.78
C ASN A 146 -12.59 -1.15 -14.62
N VAL A 147 -12.05 -1.10 -13.39
CA VAL A 147 -12.75 -0.51 -12.23
C VAL A 147 -12.19 0.89 -11.95
N ASN A 148 -13.05 1.81 -11.51
CA ASN A 148 -12.59 3.12 -11.09
C ASN A 148 -11.73 3.01 -9.83
N CYS A 149 -10.42 3.29 -9.95
CA CYS A 149 -9.54 3.52 -8.82
C CYS A 149 -9.58 5.00 -8.45
N CYS A 150 -9.86 5.31 -7.19
CA CYS A 150 -9.94 6.69 -6.74
C CYS A 150 -9.08 6.89 -5.48
N THR A 151 -8.06 7.71 -5.67
CA THR A 151 -7.13 8.25 -4.67
C THR A 151 -7.54 9.65 -4.20
N GLY A 152 -8.65 10.20 -4.70
CA GLY A 152 -9.09 11.57 -4.39
C GLY A 152 -8.56 12.63 -5.34
N PHE A 153 -7.57 12.29 -6.16
CA PHE A 153 -7.12 13.13 -7.26
C PHE A 153 -8.08 13.02 -8.45
N LYS A 154 -8.39 14.16 -9.08
CA LYS A 154 -9.24 14.24 -10.28
C LYS A 154 -8.66 15.24 -11.28
N GLY A 155 -8.87 14.97 -12.56
CA GLY A 155 -8.30 15.77 -13.65
C GLY A 155 -8.01 14.90 -14.86
N SER A 156 -7.08 15.34 -15.72
CA SER A 156 -6.67 14.57 -16.90
C SER A 156 -5.16 14.40 -16.97
N TYR A 157 -4.40 15.49 -17.14
CA TYR A 157 -2.93 15.43 -17.20
C TYR A 157 -2.27 15.86 -15.89
N ILE A 158 -2.87 16.84 -15.24
CA ILE A 158 -2.50 17.32 -13.90
C ILE A 158 -3.75 17.17 -13.06
N LEU A 159 -3.69 16.28 -12.08
CA LEU A 159 -4.82 15.97 -11.23
C LEU A 159 -4.67 16.75 -9.92
N LYS A 160 -5.78 17.30 -9.44
CA LYS A 160 -5.86 18.03 -8.17
C LYS A 160 -6.65 17.21 -7.17
N PHE A 161 -6.23 17.29 -5.91
CA PHE A 161 -6.91 16.59 -4.83
C PHE A 161 -8.26 17.22 -4.50
N ASP A 162 -9.26 16.36 -4.36
CA ASP A 162 -10.59 16.71 -3.88
C ASP A 162 -11.04 15.67 -2.84
N LEU A 163 -11.12 16.10 -1.59
CA LEU A 163 -11.55 15.26 -0.48
C LEU A 163 -12.95 14.67 -0.70
N ASN A 164 -13.85 15.40 -1.37
CA ASN A 164 -15.18 14.88 -1.67
C ASN A 164 -15.10 13.74 -2.67
N HIS A 165 -14.27 13.86 -3.71
CA HIS A 165 -14.06 12.80 -4.69
C HIS A 165 -13.56 11.50 -4.02
N LEU A 166 -12.68 11.64 -3.04
CA LEU A 166 -12.17 10.54 -2.23
C LEU A 166 -13.28 9.86 -1.38
N LYS A 167 -14.17 10.67 -0.79
CA LYS A 167 -15.23 10.21 0.14
C LYS A 167 -16.48 9.67 -0.57
N THR A 168 -16.96 10.29 -1.63
CA THR A 168 -18.30 10.04 -2.18
C THR A 168 -18.37 8.86 -3.16
N ASP A 169 -19.49 8.15 -3.18
CA ASP A 169 -19.75 7.13 -4.20
C ASP A 169 -19.87 7.75 -5.61
N ILE A 170 -19.55 6.95 -6.63
CA ILE A 170 -19.69 7.35 -8.04
C ILE A 170 -21.04 6.89 -8.56
N TYR A 171 -21.72 7.76 -9.30
CA TYR A 171 -23.05 7.49 -9.86
C TYR A 171 -23.01 7.47 -11.39
N ARG A 172 -23.77 6.56 -12.00
CA ARG A 172 -24.05 6.53 -13.44
C ARG A 172 -25.55 6.68 -13.65
N THR A 173 -25.92 7.52 -14.60
CA THR A 173 -27.29 7.63 -15.08
C THR A 173 -27.72 6.34 -15.76
N THR A 174 -28.89 5.83 -15.40
CA THR A 174 -29.50 4.69 -16.08
C THR A 174 -30.32 5.16 -17.27
N SER A 175 -30.43 4.32 -18.29
CA SER A 175 -31.24 4.60 -19.50
C SER A 175 -32.74 4.69 -19.23
N PHE A 176 -33.20 4.33 -18.03
CA PHE A 176 -34.61 4.39 -17.63
C PHE A 176 -34.92 5.75 -17.01
N ILE A 177 -35.61 6.59 -17.80
CA ILE A 177 -36.27 7.80 -17.32
C ILE A 177 -37.65 7.39 -16.81
N ASP A 178 -37.85 7.46 -15.50
CA ASP A 178 -39.20 7.29 -14.92
C ASP A 178 -39.91 8.66 -14.88
N ARG A 179 -41.20 8.69 -14.55
CA ARG A 179 -42.02 9.91 -14.39
C ARG A 179 -41.44 10.92 -13.38
N ARG A 180 -40.44 10.53 -12.59
CA ARG A 180 -39.73 11.34 -11.59
C ARG A 180 -38.36 11.86 -12.04
N GLY A 181 -37.92 11.56 -13.28
CA GLY A 181 -36.63 11.99 -13.83
C GLY A 181 -35.60 10.86 -13.97
N PRO A 182 -34.34 11.19 -14.27
CA PRO A 182 -33.28 10.21 -14.48
C PRO A 182 -32.95 9.46 -13.19
N ASN A 183 -32.91 8.13 -13.28
CA ASN A 183 -32.47 7.26 -12.17
C ASN A 183 -30.94 7.11 -12.17
N PHE A 184 -30.33 7.26 -11.00
CA PHE A 184 -28.89 7.08 -10.79
C PHE A 184 -28.60 5.77 -10.07
N LYS A 185 -27.58 5.04 -10.53
CA LYS A 185 -27.06 3.86 -9.84
C LYS A 185 -25.62 4.10 -9.41
N LYS A 186 -25.30 3.65 -8.20
CA LYS A 186 -23.91 3.64 -7.74
C LYS A 186 -23.10 2.66 -8.59
N VAL A 187 -21.85 3.02 -8.90
CA VAL A 187 -20.93 2.24 -9.72
C VAL A 187 -19.86 1.62 -8.83
N PRO A 188 -19.45 0.36 -9.08
CA PRO A 188 -18.29 -0.22 -8.42
C PRO A 188 -17.04 0.65 -8.52
N ARG A 189 -16.39 0.89 -7.38
CA ARG A 189 -15.11 1.60 -7.30
C ARG A 189 -14.18 0.98 -6.27
N VAL A 190 -12.89 1.19 -6.49
CA VAL A 190 -11.85 1.00 -5.50
C VAL A 190 -11.53 2.38 -4.91
N ARG A 191 -11.60 2.49 -3.59
CA ARG A 191 -11.05 3.61 -2.83
C ARG A 191 -9.67 3.20 -2.35
N LEU A 192 -8.65 3.81 -2.94
CA LEU A 192 -7.25 3.52 -2.62
C LEU A 192 -6.67 4.58 -1.70
N LEU A 193 -6.16 4.14 -0.55
CA LEU A 193 -5.65 5.00 0.51
C LEU A 193 -4.16 4.78 0.68
N LYS A 194 -3.39 5.84 0.39
CA LYS A 194 -1.93 5.83 0.42
C LYS A 194 -1.44 6.79 1.52
N PRO A 195 -1.51 6.39 2.80
CA PRO A 195 -1.11 7.26 3.92
C PRO A 195 0.36 7.70 3.86
N HIS A 196 1.19 7.00 3.06
CA HIS A 196 2.61 7.30 2.85
C HIS A 196 2.93 8.01 1.53
N GLY A 197 1.91 8.48 0.81
CA GLY A 197 2.11 9.14 -0.47
C GLY A 197 2.17 8.19 -1.66
N SER A 198 2.45 8.74 -2.84
CA SER A 198 2.52 8.01 -4.12
C SER A 198 3.64 8.55 -5.00
N LEU A 199 4.20 7.73 -5.89
CA LEU A 199 5.35 8.13 -6.72
C LEU A 199 5.05 9.31 -7.66
N TYR A 200 3.79 9.48 -8.07
CA TYR A 200 3.37 10.55 -8.98
C TYR A 200 2.74 11.74 -8.26
N TRP A 201 2.70 11.73 -6.92
CA TRP A 201 2.31 12.89 -6.14
C TRP A 201 3.50 13.84 -6.01
N GLN A 202 3.29 15.07 -6.47
CA GLN A 202 4.34 16.05 -6.68
C GLN A 202 3.92 17.38 -6.07
N ARG A 203 4.81 17.97 -5.27
CA ARG A 203 4.60 19.27 -4.65
C ARG A 203 5.22 20.36 -5.50
N ILE A 204 4.41 21.33 -5.93
CA ILE A 204 4.81 22.50 -6.71
C ILE A 204 4.10 23.73 -6.14
N ASN A 205 4.86 24.78 -5.79
CA ASN A 205 4.29 26.03 -5.26
C ASN A 205 3.29 25.81 -4.11
N ASP A 206 3.66 24.97 -3.14
CA ASP A 206 2.81 24.57 -2.01
C ASP A 206 1.52 23.77 -2.34
N GLU A 207 1.25 23.49 -3.62
CA GLU A 207 0.16 22.63 -4.07
C GLU A 207 0.68 21.21 -4.39
N THR A 208 0.04 20.20 -3.83
CA THR A 208 0.29 18.81 -4.21
C THR A 208 -0.65 18.44 -5.36
N ILE A 209 -0.07 17.95 -6.45
CA ILE A 209 -0.77 17.43 -7.63
C ILE A 209 -0.37 15.98 -7.86
N GLU A 210 -1.16 15.28 -8.67
CA GLU A 210 -0.76 13.99 -9.24
C GLU A 210 -0.53 14.15 -10.75
N SER A 211 0.65 13.72 -11.20
CA SER A 211 1.06 13.76 -12.61
C SER A 211 2.02 12.61 -12.91
N TYR A 212 1.75 11.86 -13.98
CA TYR A 212 2.62 10.78 -14.45
C TYR A 212 3.96 11.28 -15.00
N GLN A 213 4.01 12.55 -15.43
CA GLN A 213 5.25 13.22 -15.80
C GLN A 213 5.86 13.90 -14.57
N ILE A 214 7.14 13.65 -14.33
CA ILE A 214 7.91 14.41 -13.34
C ILE A 214 8.09 15.83 -13.86
N ILE A 215 7.67 16.80 -13.06
CA ILE A 215 7.74 18.22 -13.37
C ILE A 215 9.02 18.78 -12.75
N ASP A 216 9.77 19.55 -13.53
CA ASP A 216 11.01 20.17 -13.06
C ASP A 216 10.76 21.06 -11.85
N GLY A 217 11.59 20.90 -10.83
CA GLY A 217 11.47 21.62 -9.56
C GLY A 217 10.39 21.09 -8.61
N ALA A 218 9.62 20.06 -9.00
CA ALA A 218 8.67 19.43 -8.10
C ALA A 218 9.37 18.51 -7.08
N LYS A 219 8.86 18.48 -5.84
CA LYS A 219 9.33 17.55 -4.82
C LYS A 219 8.41 16.32 -4.72
N PRO A 220 8.93 15.09 -4.63
CA PRO A 220 8.12 13.91 -4.37
C PRO A 220 7.36 14.01 -3.05
N VAL A 221 6.10 13.60 -3.04
CA VAL A 221 5.23 13.61 -1.87
C VAL A 221 5.07 12.17 -1.36
N ILE A 222 6.13 11.69 -0.69
CA ILE A 222 6.20 10.35 -0.07
C ILE A 222 6.77 10.43 1.34
N ILE A 223 6.47 9.43 2.17
CA ILE A 223 7.03 9.26 3.52
C ILE A 223 8.02 8.10 3.51
N THR A 224 9.32 8.40 3.58
CA THR A 224 10.38 7.39 3.65
C THR A 224 10.47 6.71 5.02
N PRO A 225 11.08 5.51 5.12
CA PRO A 225 11.47 4.92 6.41
C PRO A 225 12.32 5.89 7.24
N GLY A 226 12.14 5.94 8.57
CA GLY A 226 12.93 6.77 9.50
C GLY A 226 12.17 7.83 10.30
N SER A 227 12.85 8.47 11.27
CA SER A 227 12.27 9.35 12.31
C SER A 227 11.60 10.61 11.74
N THR A 228 12.00 11.02 10.54
CA THR A 228 11.44 12.16 9.80
C THR A 228 10.02 11.89 9.29
N LYS A 229 9.51 10.65 9.43
CA LYS A 229 8.07 10.29 9.32
C LYS A 229 7.14 11.28 10.01
N PHE A 230 7.57 11.90 11.11
CA PHE A 230 6.74 12.84 11.87
C PHE A 230 6.69 14.25 11.29
N LYS A 231 7.76 14.79 10.68
CA LYS A 231 7.73 16.16 10.17
C LYS A 231 6.91 16.28 8.89
N THR A 232 7.01 15.32 7.97
CA THR A 232 6.36 15.42 6.65
C THR A 232 4.91 14.93 6.64
N SER A 233 4.59 13.88 7.42
CA SER A 233 3.25 13.23 7.39
C SER A 233 2.15 14.00 8.14
N LEU A 234 2.53 14.83 9.10
CA LEU A 234 1.63 15.65 9.92
C LEU A 234 1.30 16.99 9.26
N ILE A 235 2.08 17.41 8.26
CA ILE A 235 1.94 18.72 7.62
C ILE A 235 1.22 18.62 6.26
N ASP A 236 1.38 17.53 5.51
CA ASP A 236 0.68 17.39 4.23
C ASP A 236 -0.82 17.07 4.44
N PRO A 237 -1.74 17.97 4.03
CA PRO A 237 -3.18 17.80 4.27
C PRO A 237 -3.78 16.60 3.52
N ILE A 238 -3.18 16.21 2.39
CA ILE A 238 -3.64 15.09 1.57
C ILE A 238 -3.27 13.79 2.25
N MET A 239 -2.00 13.60 2.64
CA MET A 239 -1.58 12.41 3.37
C MET A 239 -2.36 12.24 4.67
N ASN A 240 -2.62 13.33 5.39
CA ASN A 240 -3.47 13.30 6.59
C ASN A 240 -4.89 12.80 6.26
N ALA A 241 -5.53 13.32 5.20
CA ALA A 241 -6.84 12.85 4.77
C ALA A 241 -6.86 11.36 4.39
N HIS A 242 -5.82 10.86 3.72
CA HIS A 242 -5.67 9.44 3.42
C HIS A 242 -5.52 8.59 4.68
N ARG A 243 -4.72 9.04 5.65
CA ARG A 243 -4.50 8.36 6.94
C ARG A 243 -5.76 8.33 7.79
N GLU A 244 -6.43 9.47 7.97
CA GLU A 244 -7.68 9.55 8.72
C GLU A 244 -8.75 8.62 8.13
N MET A 245 -8.92 8.66 6.81
CA MET A 245 -9.90 7.82 6.17
C MET A 245 -9.51 6.33 6.15
N ALA A 246 -8.21 6.01 6.12
CA ALA A 246 -7.73 4.64 6.30
C ALA A 246 -8.10 4.12 7.69
N ASN A 247 -7.87 4.92 8.72
CA ASN A 247 -8.25 4.59 10.09
C ASN A 247 -9.76 4.36 10.21
N GLU A 248 -10.57 5.25 9.63
CA GLU A 248 -12.03 5.07 9.60
C GLU A 248 -12.45 3.79 8.88
N CYS A 249 -11.83 3.45 7.74
CA CYS A 249 -12.15 2.24 6.99
C CYS A 249 -11.84 0.98 7.82
N ILE A 250 -10.69 0.96 8.52
CA ILE A 250 -10.32 -0.16 9.41
C ILE A 250 -11.34 -0.29 10.55
N GLN A 251 -11.65 0.82 11.23
CA GLN A 251 -12.59 0.82 12.35
C GLN A 251 -14.00 0.34 11.96
N LYS A 252 -14.46 0.72 10.76
CA LYS A 252 -15.79 0.34 10.23
C LYS A 252 -15.81 -1.03 9.53
N SER A 253 -14.67 -1.70 9.37
CA SER A 253 -14.60 -2.97 8.63
C SER A 253 -15.18 -4.15 9.41
N ASP A 254 -15.84 -5.06 8.72
CA ASP A 254 -16.33 -6.33 9.30
C ASP A 254 -15.30 -7.45 9.18
N SER A 255 -14.37 -7.34 8.22
CA SER A 255 -13.23 -8.24 8.05
C SER A 255 -12.02 -7.50 7.45
N ILE A 256 -10.81 -7.99 7.67
CA ILE A 256 -9.56 -7.36 7.18
C ILE A 256 -8.68 -8.38 6.45
N LEU A 257 -8.40 -8.12 5.18
CA LEU A 257 -7.47 -8.92 4.37
C LEU A 257 -6.11 -8.22 4.32
N ILE A 258 -5.05 -8.90 4.74
CA ILE A 258 -3.69 -8.37 4.74
C ILE A 258 -2.85 -9.16 3.74
N ILE A 259 -2.21 -8.47 2.79
CA ILE A 259 -1.37 -9.09 1.76
C ILE A 259 0.03 -8.48 1.86
N GLY A 260 1.01 -9.29 2.28
CA GLY A 260 2.42 -8.92 2.25
C GLY A 260 2.81 -7.72 3.11
N TYR A 261 2.07 -7.46 4.20
CA TYR A 261 2.34 -6.34 5.11
C TYR A 261 3.16 -6.80 6.32
N GLY A 262 4.26 -6.09 6.58
CA GLY A 262 5.24 -6.45 7.60
C GLY A 262 4.96 -5.95 9.03
N PHE A 263 3.93 -5.12 9.23
CA PHE A 263 3.63 -4.48 10.54
C PHE A 263 4.77 -3.61 11.08
N ASN A 264 5.35 -2.75 10.23
CA ASN A 264 6.40 -1.81 10.62
C ASN A 264 5.89 -0.35 10.72
N ASP A 265 4.67 -0.07 10.26
CA ASP A 265 4.05 1.25 10.39
C ASP A 265 3.25 1.33 11.68
N VAL A 266 3.81 2.06 12.67
CA VAL A 266 3.22 2.24 14.00
C VAL A 266 1.80 2.80 13.93
N HIS A 267 1.52 3.79 13.07
CA HIS A 267 0.21 4.44 13.02
C HIS A 267 -0.86 3.48 12.48
N LEU A 268 -0.58 2.83 11.35
CA LEU A 268 -1.50 1.84 10.78
C LEU A 268 -1.65 0.64 11.71
N GLN A 269 -0.57 0.23 12.36
CA GLN A 269 -0.55 -0.89 13.30
C GLN A 269 -1.43 -0.61 14.52
N THR A 270 -1.34 0.56 15.16
CA THR A 270 -2.15 0.87 16.35
C THR A 270 -3.64 0.71 16.08
N VAL A 271 -4.14 1.29 14.98
CA VAL A 271 -5.58 1.22 14.65
C VAL A 271 -5.99 -0.20 14.26
N LEU A 272 -5.13 -0.92 13.54
CA LEU A 272 -5.34 -2.32 13.22
C LEU A 272 -5.40 -3.18 14.49
N MET A 273 -4.52 -2.94 15.47
CA MET A 273 -4.53 -3.66 16.75
C MET A 273 -5.82 -3.45 17.52
N ASP A 274 -6.31 -2.23 17.62
CA ASP A 274 -7.55 -1.94 18.31
C ASP A 274 -8.73 -2.66 17.66
N LYS A 275 -8.75 -2.72 16.33
CA LYS A 275 -9.78 -3.44 15.59
C LYS A 275 -9.66 -4.97 15.75
N LEU A 276 -8.45 -5.53 15.79
CA LEU A 276 -8.21 -6.94 16.09
C LEU A 276 -8.62 -7.31 17.51
N ARG A 277 -8.36 -6.45 18.51
CA ARG A 277 -8.83 -6.62 19.90
C ARG A 277 -10.36 -6.63 19.99
N ALA A 278 -11.04 -5.88 19.13
CA ALA A 278 -12.50 -5.90 19.03
C ALA A 278 -13.06 -7.18 18.36
N GLY A 279 -12.20 -8.13 17.96
CA GLY A 279 -12.62 -9.43 17.44
C GLY A 279 -12.93 -9.45 15.95
N VAL A 280 -12.44 -8.50 15.15
CA VAL A 280 -12.63 -8.53 13.70
C VAL A 280 -11.95 -9.76 13.10
N ASP A 281 -12.61 -10.40 12.11
CA ASP A 281 -11.98 -11.47 11.35
C ASP A 281 -10.82 -10.91 10.53
N CYS A 282 -9.68 -11.61 10.51
CA CYS A 282 -8.50 -11.19 9.78
C CYS A 282 -7.87 -12.37 9.04
N LEU A 283 -7.53 -12.16 7.77
CA LEU A 283 -6.78 -13.10 6.96
C LEU A 283 -5.47 -12.46 6.52
N ILE A 284 -4.34 -13.10 6.81
CA ILE A 284 -3.00 -12.66 6.43
C ILE A 284 -2.43 -13.62 5.40
N LEU A 285 -2.02 -13.08 4.25
CA LEU A 285 -1.27 -13.77 3.21
C LEU A 285 0.10 -13.10 3.09
N THR A 286 1.17 -13.81 3.42
CA THR A 286 2.53 -13.27 3.29
C THR A 286 3.50 -14.38 2.89
N LYS A 287 4.67 -14.00 2.37
CA LYS A 287 5.74 -14.98 2.18
C LYS A 287 6.35 -15.41 3.52
N TRP A 288 6.61 -14.44 4.38
CA TRP A 288 7.16 -14.64 5.72
C TRP A 288 6.41 -13.76 6.73
N LEU A 289 6.05 -14.31 7.88
CA LEU A 289 5.52 -13.52 8.99
C LEU A 289 6.67 -12.81 9.72
N SER A 290 6.54 -11.50 9.91
CA SER A 290 7.44 -10.74 10.78
C SER A 290 7.29 -11.19 12.24
N PRO A 291 8.30 -10.95 13.11
CA PRO A 291 8.19 -11.23 14.54
C PRO A 291 6.93 -10.60 15.16
N THR A 292 6.66 -9.33 14.82
CA THR A 292 5.43 -8.63 15.21
C THR A 292 4.19 -9.40 14.77
N ALA A 293 4.10 -9.84 13.50
CA ALA A 293 2.95 -10.61 13.03
C ALA A 293 2.76 -11.94 13.78
N LYS A 294 3.85 -12.60 14.19
CA LYS A 294 3.82 -13.84 14.99
C LYS A 294 3.26 -13.60 16.39
N GLU A 295 3.61 -12.48 17.03
CA GLU A 295 3.03 -12.10 18.33
C GLU A 295 1.51 -11.85 18.22
N LEU A 296 1.05 -11.29 17.10
CA LEU A 296 -0.37 -11.03 16.87
C LEU A 296 -1.19 -12.30 16.73
N ILE A 297 -0.74 -13.25 15.90
CA ILE A 297 -1.45 -14.51 15.69
C ILE A 297 -1.51 -15.35 16.98
N ALA A 298 -0.51 -15.22 17.87
CA ALA A 298 -0.55 -15.86 19.18
C ALA A 298 -1.59 -15.21 20.11
N SER A 299 -1.76 -13.89 19.99
CA SER A 299 -2.67 -13.09 20.81
C SER A 299 -4.14 -13.17 20.39
N PHE A 300 -4.42 -13.41 19.10
CA PHE A 300 -5.76 -13.30 18.52
C PHE A 300 -6.18 -14.57 17.76
N LYS A 301 -7.12 -15.33 18.33
CA LYS A 301 -7.55 -16.64 17.79
C LYS A 301 -8.26 -16.57 16.44
N GLN A 302 -8.89 -15.44 16.14
CA GLN A 302 -9.67 -15.23 14.91
C GLN A 302 -8.80 -14.90 13.68
N ILE A 303 -7.50 -14.68 13.86
CA ILE A 303 -6.59 -14.44 12.74
C ILE A 303 -6.28 -15.77 12.06
N ILE A 304 -6.46 -15.82 10.75
CA ILE A 304 -5.92 -16.86 9.88
C ILE A 304 -4.68 -16.27 9.22
N ALA A 305 -3.51 -16.88 9.36
CA ALA A 305 -2.29 -16.44 8.68
C ALA A 305 -1.68 -17.58 7.87
N LEU A 306 -1.28 -17.28 6.64
CA LEU A 306 -0.63 -18.21 5.71
C LEU A 306 0.75 -17.65 5.34
N GLU A 307 1.79 -18.45 5.56
CA GLU A 307 3.18 -18.15 5.16
C GLU A 307 3.83 -19.32 4.42
N GLU A 308 4.95 -19.06 3.74
CA GLU A 308 5.73 -20.08 3.05
C GLU A 308 6.42 -21.03 4.04
N ASP A 309 6.34 -22.35 3.80
CA ASP A 309 7.01 -23.37 4.61
C ASP A 309 7.94 -24.26 3.79
N GLY A 310 9.07 -23.69 3.38
CA GLY A 310 9.87 -24.30 2.32
C GLY A 310 9.18 -24.19 0.96
N HIS A 311 9.98 -24.30 -0.10
CA HIS A 311 9.49 -24.09 -1.46
C HIS A 311 8.24 -24.95 -1.73
N LEU A 312 7.14 -24.27 -2.09
CA LEU A 312 5.84 -24.84 -2.50
C LEU A 312 4.87 -25.30 -1.40
N LYS A 313 5.16 -25.12 -0.11
CA LYS A 313 4.22 -25.46 0.97
C LYS A 313 3.71 -24.23 1.71
N THR A 314 2.61 -24.40 2.45
CA THR A 314 2.02 -23.36 3.28
C THR A 314 2.05 -23.77 4.75
N ARG A 315 2.68 -22.96 5.60
CA ARG A 315 2.44 -23.00 7.04
C ARG A 315 1.22 -22.13 7.32
N TRP A 316 0.21 -22.74 7.91
CA TRP A 316 -1.01 -22.06 8.32
C TRP A 316 -1.01 -21.89 9.83
N HIS A 317 -1.57 -20.78 10.29
CA HIS A 317 -1.79 -20.44 11.69
C HIS A 317 -3.25 -20.08 11.87
N TYR A 318 -3.95 -20.74 12.78
CA TYR A 318 -5.34 -20.44 13.11
C TYR A 318 -5.70 -20.98 14.50
N ASN A 319 -6.45 -20.19 15.27
CA ASN A 319 -6.91 -20.59 16.60
C ASN A 319 -5.77 -21.11 17.52
N GLN A 320 -4.62 -20.43 17.48
CA GLN A 320 -3.41 -20.79 18.23
C GLN A 320 -2.84 -22.18 17.89
N GLN A 321 -3.25 -22.76 16.77
CA GLN A 321 -2.67 -23.95 16.20
C GLN A 321 -1.90 -23.58 14.93
N GLU A 322 -0.89 -24.36 14.61
CA GLU A 322 -0.19 -24.30 13.35
C GLU A 322 -0.13 -25.68 12.69
N GLY A 323 0.05 -25.67 11.38
CA GLY A 323 0.28 -26.87 10.61
C GLY A 323 0.83 -26.54 9.23
N VAL A 324 1.07 -27.57 8.44
CA VAL A 324 1.62 -27.44 7.09
C VAL A 324 0.70 -28.09 6.09
N TRP A 325 0.40 -27.39 5.01
CA TRP A 325 -0.22 -27.92 3.81
C TRP A 325 0.82 -28.07 2.71
N ASP A 326 0.75 -29.16 1.95
CA ASP A 326 1.65 -29.40 0.81
C ASP A 326 1.36 -28.50 -0.40
N ASP A 327 0.26 -27.73 -0.36
CA ASP A 327 -0.10 -26.75 -1.38
C ASP A 327 0.42 -25.34 -1.03
N PRO A 328 0.93 -24.53 -2.00
CA PRO A 328 1.43 -23.18 -1.75
C PRO A 328 0.32 -22.11 -1.72
N ILE A 329 -0.76 -22.37 -0.98
CA ILE A 329 -1.91 -21.46 -0.80
C ILE A 329 -1.49 -20.09 -0.20
N TRP A 330 -0.35 -19.98 0.50
CA TRP A 330 0.19 -18.67 0.92
C TRP A 330 0.44 -17.73 -0.28
N SER A 331 0.79 -18.29 -1.45
CA SER A 331 1.04 -17.50 -2.65
C SER A 331 -0.27 -16.99 -3.24
N LEU A 332 -0.30 -15.73 -3.64
CA LEU A 332 -1.52 -15.08 -4.10
C LEU A 332 -2.14 -15.77 -5.33
N ASP A 333 -1.31 -16.28 -6.24
CA ASP A 333 -1.76 -17.05 -7.41
C ASP A 333 -2.55 -18.30 -7.02
N GLN A 334 -2.01 -19.11 -6.11
CA GLN A 334 -2.65 -20.34 -5.67
C GLN A 334 -3.85 -20.08 -4.75
N PHE A 335 -3.74 -19.08 -3.87
CA PHE A 335 -4.86 -18.60 -3.06
C PHE A 335 -6.06 -18.27 -3.94
N VAL A 336 -5.84 -17.45 -4.97
CA VAL A 336 -6.88 -17.03 -5.90
C VAL A 336 -7.45 -18.23 -6.65
N LYS A 337 -6.62 -19.16 -7.15
CA LYS A 337 -7.11 -20.38 -7.84
C LYS A 337 -7.97 -21.29 -6.96
N ARG A 338 -7.77 -21.26 -5.63
CA ARG A 338 -8.46 -22.16 -4.70
C ARG A 338 -9.71 -21.54 -4.09
N VAL A 339 -9.69 -20.23 -3.89
CA VAL A 339 -10.76 -19.50 -3.18
C VAL A 339 -11.77 -18.89 -4.16
N ILE A 340 -11.35 -18.61 -5.40
CA ILE A 340 -12.16 -18.05 -6.50
C ILE A 340 -12.27 -19.08 -7.61
#